data_AF-A0A353T6F2-F1
#
_entry.id   AF-A0A353T6F2-F1
#
_cell.length_a   1.000
_cell.length_b   1.000
_cell.length_c   1.000
_cell.angle_alpha   90.00
_cell.angle_beta   90.00
_cell.angle_gamma   90.00
#
_symmetry.space_group_name_H-M   'P 1'
#
loop_
_entity.id
_entity.type
_entity.pdbx_description
1 polymer ?
#
loop_
_entity_poly.entity_id
_entity_poly.type
_entity_poly.pdbx_seq_one_letter_code
_entity_poly.pdbx_strand_id
1 'polypeptide(L)'
;MNGYLFLNKYFILNIPPVLVMEIWGDLSKPAKPGVISKDRVQNLAQKTHRGQSAINAHFFHCIIASLLGGKVPMEGRILLPGGNPRITELGKKGVVFEESPEEKQLNRWKLGDFNSEEQTIAKQWRAASNVIDLGAIPKNFAKMFKSLTNIDSFAALNSYVNNYLAHPTSQTDFLLELIEGYKIPQMIASKIFLRYERANKPLLNTFAPYAYYCLHIKTFFVLGLIYNLISTRGTNIIDLEYLYYLPFCMAFSSSDKFHQILVPYYIRDDQRFVPGMDLKADLTHLAQEWDVNFHKDMKAWDAKYGSGPPENANSVVCKLWRELFPKWIPGKKSDFSQSEPGKVKKLNEQMDEFDKATASQDTDFLSDDSNIDFIVRKYSVSIDDPCPCGSGKKLKDCHLSEIRESEKKTKSKKEIDEK
;
A
#
# COMPACT_ATOMS: atom_id res chain seq x y z
N MET A 1 -13.79 15.20 -15.75
CA MET A 1 -13.25 13.98 -15.12
C MET A 1 -12.84 14.23 -13.68
N ASN A 2 -12.87 13.19 -12.83
CA ASN A 2 -12.43 13.28 -11.44
C ASN A 2 -10.90 13.02 -11.38
N GLY A 3 -10.13 13.90 -10.74
CA GLY A 3 -8.66 13.79 -10.63
C GLY A 3 -8.15 12.46 -10.05
N TYR A 4 -9.00 11.74 -9.33
CA TYR A 4 -8.72 10.40 -8.83
C TYR A 4 -8.51 9.33 -9.95
N LEU A 5 -9.07 9.52 -11.15
CA LEU A 5 -8.75 8.65 -12.31
C LEU A 5 -7.27 8.76 -12.70
N PHE A 6 -6.70 9.96 -12.63
CA PHE A 6 -5.29 10.21 -12.94
C PHE A 6 -4.35 9.72 -11.85
N LEU A 7 -4.82 9.69 -10.59
CA LEU A 7 -4.09 9.03 -9.51
C LEU A 7 -3.84 7.55 -9.86
N ASN A 8 -4.86 6.83 -10.32
CA ASN A 8 -4.75 5.43 -10.77
C ASN A 8 -4.22 5.26 -12.20
N LYS A 9 -3.82 6.35 -12.87
CA LYS A 9 -3.14 6.27 -14.17
C LYS A 9 -1.63 6.31 -13.99
N TYR A 10 -1.17 7.12 -13.03
CA TYR A 10 0.25 7.43 -12.85
C TYR A 10 0.89 6.82 -11.61
N PHE A 11 0.10 6.22 -10.71
CA PHE A 11 0.59 5.64 -9.46
C PHE A 11 -0.02 4.28 -9.19
N ILE A 12 0.82 3.38 -8.67
CA ILE A 12 0.35 2.17 -8.01
C ILE A 12 0.08 2.52 -6.55
N LEU A 13 -1.16 2.32 -6.08
CA LEU A 13 -1.53 2.67 -4.71
C LEU A 13 -1.20 1.53 -3.74
N ASN A 14 -0.36 1.85 -2.76
CA ASN A 14 -0.15 1.04 -1.57
C ASN A 14 -1.35 1.26 -0.64
N ILE A 15 -2.20 0.25 -0.47
CA ILE A 15 -3.35 0.29 0.43
C ILE A 15 -2.94 -0.36 1.75
N PRO A 16 -2.53 0.42 2.78
CA PRO A 16 -2.22 -0.17 4.06
C PRO A 16 -3.51 -0.68 4.74
N PRO A 17 -3.48 -1.81 5.46
CA PRO A 17 -4.63 -2.33 6.19
C PRO A 17 -5.34 -1.31 7.10
N VAL A 18 -4.61 -0.35 7.70
CA VAL A 18 -5.21 0.72 8.51
C VAL A 18 -6.25 1.53 7.71
N LEU A 19 -6.01 1.79 6.42
CA LEU A 19 -6.97 2.48 5.56
C LEU A 19 -8.25 1.66 5.37
N VAL A 20 -8.13 0.35 5.21
CA VAL A 20 -9.30 -0.55 5.10
C VAL A 20 -10.12 -0.51 6.39
N MET A 21 -9.45 -0.53 7.55
CA MET A 21 -10.08 -0.42 8.86
C MET A 21 -10.75 0.94 9.08
N GLU A 22 -10.16 2.03 8.61
CA GLU A 22 -10.77 3.37 8.66
C GLU A 22 -12.03 3.46 7.78
N ILE A 23 -11.97 2.91 6.57
CA ILE A 23 -13.11 2.80 5.66
C ILE A 23 -14.22 1.98 6.34
N TRP A 24 -13.88 0.86 6.97
CA TRP A 24 -14.84 0.06 7.72
C TRP A 24 -15.46 0.84 8.90
N GLY A 25 -14.62 1.52 9.68
CA GLY A 25 -15.04 2.33 10.83
C GLY A 25 -16.01 3.46 10.46
N ASP A 26 -16.03 3.90 9.20
CA ASP A 26 -16.98 4.89 8.71
C ASP A 26 -18.43 4.38 8.64
N LEU A 27 -18.68 3.06 8.62
CA LEU A 27 -20.02 2.49 8.75
C LEU A 27 -20.71 2.86 10.06
N SER A 28 -19.92 3.08 11.13
CA SER A 28 -20.43 3.42 12.46
C SER A 28 -20.75 4.91 12.65
N LYS A 29 -20.41 5.78 11.67
CA LYS A 29 -20.74 7.21 11.77
C LYS A 29 -22.25 7.42 11.71
N PRO A 30 -22.83 8.33 12.52
CA PRO A 30 -24.23 8.68 12.38
C PRO A 30 -24.49 9.20 10.97
N ALA A 31 -25.59 8.79 10.37
CA ALA A 31 -26.02 9.33 9.08
C ALA A 31 -26.21 10.85 9.24
N LYS A 32 -25.63 11.63 8.33
CA LYS A 32 -25.94 13.06 8.23
C LYS A 32 -27.21 13.20 7.38
N PRO A 33 -28.00 14.28 7.52
CA PRO A 33 -29.11 14.54 6.60
C PRO A 33 -28.61 14.49 5.15
N GLY A 34 -29.10 13.51 4.38
CA GLY A 34 -28.72 13.30 2.98
C GLY A 34 -27.46 12.45 2.69
N VAL A 35 -26.76 11.89 3.70
CA VAL A 35 -25.63 10.97 3.49
C VAL A 35 -25.73 9.77 4.44
N ILE A 36 -25.99 8.59 3.90
CA ILE A 36 -26.03 7.34 4.66
C ILE A 36 -24.57 6.88 4.87
N SER A 37 -24.23 6.34 6.05
CA SER A 37 -22.86 5.88 6.34
C SER A 37 -22.32 4.87 5.32
N LYS A 38 -23.22 4.04 4.77
CA LYS A 38 -22.97 3.13 3.65
C LYS A 38 -22.51 3.85 2.38
N ASP A 39 -23.11 4.98 2.02
CA ASP A 39 -22.73 5.75 0.83
C ASP A 39 -21.29 6.29 0.94
N ARG A 40 -20.91 6.69 2.16
CA ARG A 40 -19.55 7.15 2.45
C ARG A 40 -18.53 6.03 2.29
N VAL A 41 -18.83 4.86 2.83
CA VAL A 41 -17.95 3.67 2.70
C VAL A 41 -17.87 3.21 1.26
N GLN A 42 -19.00 3.18 0.54
CA GLN A 42 -19.02 2.89 -0.89
C GLN A 42 -18.16 3.89 -1.68
N ASN A 43 -18.29 5.19 -1.43
CA ASN A 43 -17.51 6.22 -2.11
C ASN A 43 -16.00 6.10 -1.85
N LEU A 44 -15.59 5.71 -0.64
CA LEU A 44 -14.19 5.47 -0.31
C LEU A 44 -13.68 4.17 -0.91
N ALA A 45 -14.46 3.09 -0.86
CA ALA A 45 -14.10 1.81 -1.49
C ALA A 45 -13.97 1.96 -3.02
N GLN A 46 -14.83 2.75 -3.65
CA GLN A 46 -14.71 3.13 -5.07
C GLN A 46 -13.42 3.89 -5.36
N LYS A 47 -12.72 4.42 -4.35
CA LYS A 47 -11.39 5.02 -4.49
C LYS A 47 -10.21 4.04 -4.29
N THR A 48 -10.45 2.73 -4.35
CA THR A 48 -9.43 1.69 -4.19
C THR A 48 -9.41 0.72 -5.39
N HIS A 49 -9.10 1.22 -6.59
CA HIS A 49 -9.17 0.42 -7.82
C HIS A 49 -7.98 -0.53 -7.99
N ARG A 50 -8.24 -1.82 -8.26
CA ARG A 50 -7.27 -2.91 -8.08
C ARG A 50 -6.29 -3.13 -9.23
N GLY A 51 -6.63 -2.68 -10.45
CA GLY A 51 -5.73 -2.78 -11.59
C GLY A 51 -4.39 -2.07 -11.38
N GLN A 52 -4.35 -1.06 -10.50
CA GLN A 52 -3.15 -0.32 -10.11
C GLN A 52 -3.09 -0.07 -8.59
N SER A 53 -3.57 -1.02 -7.77
CA SER A 53 -3.39 -0.95 -6.32
C SER A 53 -3.35 -2.33 -5.69
N ALA A 54 -2.70 -2.42 -4.53
CA ALA A 54 -2.64 -3.65 -3.75
C ALA A 54 -2.76 -3.35 -2.26
N ILE A 55 -3.43 -4.25 -1.53
CA ILE A 55 -3.37 -4.24 -0.07
C ILE A 55 -2.01 -4.75 0.37
N ASN A 56 -1.37 -3.98 1.24
CA ASN A 56 -0.12 -4.37 1.86
C ASN A 56 -0.34 -5.43 2.94
N ALA A 57 0.66 -6.27 3.18
CA ALA A 57 0.70 -7.13 4.35
C ALA A 57 0.58 -6.28 5.64
N HIS A 58 -0.17 -6.78 6.62
CA HIS A 58 -0.34 -6.08 7.89
C HIS A 58 1.00 -5.92 8.61
N PHE A 59 1.32 -4.70 9.06
CA PHE A 59 2.61 -4.37 9.68
C PHE A 59 2.97 -5.33 10.83
N PHE A 60 1.99 -5.78 11.61
CA PHE A 60 2.18 -6.79 12.67
C PHE A 60 2.82 -8.09 12.16
N HIS A 61 2.37 -8.60 11.01
CA HIS A 61 2.98 -9.78 10.40
C HIS A 61 4.39 -9.48 9.92
N CYS A 62 4.66 -8.28 9.40
CA CYS A 62 6.00 -7.84 9.02
C CYS A 62 6.94 -7.73 10.24
N ILE A 63 6.45 -7.26 11.41
CA ILE A 63 7.20 -7.26 12.67
C ILE A 63 7.56 -8.69 13.07
N ILE A 64 6.57 -9.60 13.09
CA ILE A 64 6.81 -11.01 13.42
C ILE A 64 7.81 -11.65 12.46
N ALA A 65 7.62 -11.45 11.15
CA ALA A 65 8.53 -11.97 10.13
C ALA A 65 9.95 -11.47 10.37
N SER A 66 10.13 -10.16 10.57
CA SER A 66 11.44 -9.57 10.85
C SER A 66 12.09 -10.13 12.13
N LEU A 67 11.32 -10.33 13.20
CA LEU A 67 11.82 -10.88 14.47
C LEU A 67 12.21 -12.37 14.37
N LEU A 68 11.48 -13.14 13.55
CA LEU A 68 11.79 -14.54 13.25
C LEU A 68 12.92 -14.70 12.22
N GLY A 69 13.43 -13.60 11.65
CA GLY A 69 14.54 -13.61 10.69
C GLY A 69 14.13 -13.62 9.22
N GLY A 70 12.83 -13.49 8.92
CA GLY A 70 12.33 -13.26 7.58
C GLY A 70 12.74 -11.88 7.05
N LYS A 71 12.92 -11.78 5.73
CA LYS A 71 13.29 -10.53 5.06
C LYS A 71 12.03 -9.67 4.89
N VAL A 72 12.11 -8.42 5.34
CA VAL A 72 11.09 -7.39 5.10
C VAL A 72 11.76 -6.23 4.38
N PRO A 73 11.78 -6.23 3.04
CA PRO A 73 12.53 -5.26 2.27
C PRO A 73 11.88 -3.88 2.35
N MET A 74 12.62 -2.90 2.86
CA MET A 74 12.20 -1.52 3.06
C MET A 74 12.59 -0.63 1.87
N GLU A 75 12.27 -1.07 0.65
CA GLU A 75 12.79 -0.54 -0.62
C GLU A 75 11.72 0.04 -1.56
N GLY A 76 10.58 0.47 -1.00
CA GLY A 76 9.52 1.14 -1.76
C GLY A 76 8.59 0.19 -2.54
N ARG A 77 8.62 -1.11 -2.23
CA ARG A 77 7.75 -2.13 -2.82
C ARG A 77 6.61 -2.51 -1.88
N ILE A 78 5.41 -2.69 -2.42
CA ILE A 78 4.26 -3.19 -1.68
C ILE A 78 4.51 -4.67 -1.34
N LEU A 79 4.36 -5.04 -0.08
CA LEU A 79 4.41 -6.44 0.33
C LEU A 79 3.03 -7.05 0.16
N LEU A 80 2.92 -8.05 -0.72
CA LEU A 80 1.67 -8.77 -0.91
C LEU A 80 1.53 -9.86 0.16
N PRO A 81 0.42 -9.91 0.92
CA PRO A 81 0.19 -10.99 1.87
C PRO A 81 -0.11 -12.31 1.17
N GLY A 82 0.29 -13.43 1.78
CA GLY A 82 0.08 -14.78 1.25
C GLY A 82 1.10 -15.14 0.17
N GLY A 83 0.61 -15.72 -0.93
CA GLY A 83 1.44 -16.24 -2.01
C GLY A 83 1.59 -17.76 -1.93
N ASN A 84 1.04 -18.44 -2.93
CA ASN A 84 1.09 -19.90 -3.03
C ASN A 84 2.16 -20.32 -4.05
N PRO A 85 3.15 -21.12 -3.66
CA PRO A 85 4.22 -21.52 -4.56
C PRO A 85 3.70 -22.52 -5.60
N ARG A 86 4.00 -22.25 -6.86
CA ARG A 86 3.63 -23.07 -8.03
C ARG A 86 4.85 -23.44 -8.83
N ILE A 87 4.78 -24.60 -9.48
CA ILE A 87 5.76 -25.02 -10.48
C ILE A 87 5.01 -25.31 -11.77
N THR A 88 5.47 -24.76 -12.90
CA THR A 88 4.89 -25.07 -14.22
C THR A 88 5.25 -26.50 -14.64
N GLU A 89 4.56 -27.05 -15.64
CA GLU A 89 4.94 -28.34 -16.24
C GLU A 89 6.38 -28.32 -16.79
N LEU A 90 6.89 -27.14 -17.18
CA LEU A 90 8.26 -26.95 -17.65
C LEU A 90 9.26 -26.70 -16.51
N GLY A 91 8.85 -26.84 -15.24
CA GLY A 91 9.71 -26.73 -14.07
C GLY A 91 10.00 -25.29 -13.60
N LYS A 92 9.32 -24.28 -14.16
CA LYS A 92 9.51 -22.88 -13.72
C LYS A 92 8.83 -22.65 -12.39
N LYS A 93 9.49 -21.95 -11.48
CA LYS A 93 9.00 -21.64 -10.13
C LYS A 93 8.27 -20.30 -10.14
N GLY A 94 7.09 -20.23 -9.55
CA GLY A 94 6.34 -18.99 -9.43
C GLY A 94 5.52 -18.90 -8.17
N VAL A 95 4.97 -17.71 -7.94
CA VAL A 95 4.11 -17.44 -6.78
C VAL A 95 2.77 -16.91 -7.27
N VAL A 96 1.68 -17.50 -6.76
CA VAL A 96 0.32 -17.08 -7.07
C VAL A 96 -0.30 -16.39 -5.87
N PHE A 97 -0.65 -15.12 -6.05
CA PHE A 97 -1.40 -14.33 -5.09
C PHE A 97 -2.87 -14.36 -5.46
N GLU A 98 -3.66 -15.01 -4.60
CA GLU A 98 -5.11 -14.99 -4.67
C GLU A 98 -5.64 -13.68 -4.06
N GLU A 99 -6.86 -13.31 -4.45
CA GLU A 99 -7.52 -12.11 -3.91
C GLU A 99 -7.75 -12.26 -2.40
N SER A 100 -7.23 -11.30 -1.62
CA SER A 100 -7.29 -11.36 -0.15
C SER A 100 -8.72 -11.17 0.38
N PRO A 101 -9.02 -11.60 1.62
CA PRO A 101 -10.31 -11.33 2.26
C PRO A 101 -10.69 -9.84 2.27
N GLU A 102 -9.72 -8.97 2.57
CA GLU A 102 -9.89 -7.51 2.58
C GLU A 102 -10.12 -6.94 1.17
N GLU A 103 -9.50 -7.55 0.15
CA GLU A 103 -9.74 -7.19 -1.25
C GLU A 103 -11.18 -7.54 -1.67
N LYS A 104 -11.63 -8.76 -1.35
CA LYS A 104 -13.01 -9.20 -1.58
C LYS A 104 -14.02 -8.31 -0.87
N GLN A 105 -13.73 -7.93 0.38
CA GLN A 105 -14.59 -7.06 1.16
C GLN A 105 -14.71 -5.66 0.55
N LEU A 106 -13.59 -5.04 0.15
CA LEU A 106 -13.63 -3.75 -0.54
C LEU A 106 -14.41 -3.81 -1.86
N ASN A 107 -14.32 -4.92 -2.59
CA ASN A 107 -15.10 -5.10 -3.82
C ASN A 107 -16.61 -5.17 -3.56
N ARG A 108 -17.04 -5.83 -2.47
CA ARG A 108 -18.45 -5.80 -2.05
C ARG A 108 -18.90 -4.39 -1.68
N TRP A 109 -18.10 -3.66 -0.90
CA TRP A 109 -18.42 -2.30 -0.50
C TRP A 109 -18.53 -1.33 -1.68
N LYS A 110 -17.72 -1.50 -2.74
CA LYS A 110 -17.86 -0.72 -4.00
C LYS A 110 -19.25 -0.86 -4.63
N LEU A 111 -19.83 -2.06 -4.53
CA LEU A 111 -21.16 -2.39 -5.05
C LEU A 111 -22.30 -2.02 -4.08
N GLY A 112 -21.98 -1.47 -2.91
CA GLY A 112 -22.97 -1.17 -1.87
C GLY A 112 -23.49 -2.41 -1.15
N ASP A 113 -22.81 -3.56 -1.31
CA ASP A 113 -23.13 -4.79 -0.60
C ASP A 113 -22.44 -4.79 0.77
N PHE A 114 -23.25 -4.74 1.83
CA PHE A 114 -22.83 -4.74 3.23
C PHE A 114 -23.59 -5.82 3.99
N ASN A 115 -22.90 -6.57 4.84
CA ASN A 115 -23.55 -7.55 5.73
C ASN A 115 -23.96 -6.90 7.07
N SER A 116 -24.81 -7.58 7.85
CA SER A 116 -25.32 -7.07 9.13
C SER A 116 -24.27 -7.05 10.24
N GLU A 117 -23.29 -7.96 10.21
CA GLU A 117 -22.23 -8.09 11.20
C GLU A 117 -21.22 -6.93 11.12
N GLU A 118 -20.99 -6.39 9.92
CA GLU A 118 -20.06 -5.31 9.64
C GLU A 118 -20.38 -4.02 10.42
N GLN A 119 -21.64 -3.71 10.69
CA GLN A 119 -22.00 -2.56 11.53
C GLN A 119 -21.61 -2.77 12.99
N THR A 120 -21.76 -3.99 13.51
CA THR A 120 -21.40 -4.34 14.88
C THR A 120 -19.89 -4.29 15.06
N ILE A 121 -19.14 -4.86 14.11
CA ILE A 121 -17.67 -4.85 14.12
C ILE A 121 -17.13 -3.41 13.98
N ALA A 122 -17.71 -2.59 13.10
CA ALA A 122 -17.32 -1.18 12.95
C ALA A 122 -17.52 -0.37 14.24
N LYS A 123 -18.60 -0.66 15.01
CA LYS A 123 -18.84 -0.04 16.33
C LYS A 123 -17.79 -0.49 17.36
N GLN A 124 -17.48 -1.78 17.41
CA GLN A 124 -16.45 -2.32 18.30
C GLN A 124 -15.07 -1.73 18.02
N TRP A 125 -14.69 -1.63 16.74
CA TRP A 125 -13.43 -1.00 16.33
C TRP A 125 -13.33 0.47 16.78
N ARG A 126 -14.40 1.24 16.61
CA ARG A 126 -14.47 2.64 17.08
C ARG A 126 -14.42 2.77 18.60
N ALA A 127 -15.05 1.85 19.31
CA ALA A 127 -14.95 1.81 20.77
C ALA A 127 -13.50 1.54 21.20
N ALA A 128 -12.85 0.53 20.61
CA ALA A 128 -11.47 0.18 20.92
C ALA A 128 -10.46 1.31 20.62
N SER A 129 -10.62 2.00 19.49
CA SER A 129 -9.76 3.14 19.10
C SER A 129 -9.96 4.38 19.98
N ASN A 130 -11.17 4.61 20.49
CA ASN A 130 -11.46 5.71 21.43
C ASN A 130 -10.99 5.41 22.88
N VAL A 131 -10.72 4.15 23.22
CA VAL A 131 -10.27 3.75 24.58
C VAL A 131 -8.80 4.10 24.84
N ILE A 132 -8.01 4.41 23.81
CA ILE A 132 -6.59 4.70 23.97
C ILE A 132 -6.40 6.10 24.58
N ASP A 133 -6.23 6.18 25.90
CA ASP A 133 -5.92 7.41 26.63
C ASP A 133 -4.43 7.79 26.44
N LEU A 134 -4.15 8.47 25.33
CA LEU A 134 -2.82 9.04 25.08
C LEU A 134 -2.42 10.11 26.10
N GLY A 135 -3.38 10.69 26.83
CA GLY A 135 -3.14 11.67 27.89
C GLY A 135 -2.58 11.03 29.18
N ALA A 136 -2.79 9.73 29.39
CA ALA A 136 -2.22 9.01 30.53
C ALA A 136 -0.68 8.90 30.44
N ILE A 137 -0.13 8.81 29.23
CA ILE A 137 1.31 8.65 29.00
C ILE A 137 2.11 9.83 29.60
N PRO A 138 1.93 11.09 29.19
CA PRO A 138 2.67 12.20 29.77
C PRO A 138 2.38 12.36 31.28
N LYS A 139 1.16 12.09 31.75
CA LYS A 139 0.83 12.16 33.18
C LYS A 139 1.68 11.22 34.02
N ASN A 140 1.87 9.98 33.55
CA ASN A 140 2.56 8.94 34.30
C ASN A 140 4.09 9.05 34.19
N PHE A 141 4.60 9.52 33.04
CA PHE A 141 6.04 9.39 32.73
C PHE A 141 6.79 10.73 32.62
N ALA A 142 6.11 11.88 32.46
CA ALA A 142 6.80 13.13 32.16
C ALA A 142 7.75 13.59 33.26
N LYS A 143 7.40 13.42 34.54
CA LYS A 143 8.28 13.82 35.65
C LYS A 143 9.62 13.09 35.61
N MET A 144 9.59 11.78 35.38
CA MET A 144 10.77 10.94 35.32
C MET A 144 11.65 11.34 34.13
N PHE A 145 11.11 11.36 32.91
CA PHE A 145 11.90 11.64 31.71
C PHE A 145 12.39 13.10 31.65
N LYS A 146 11.57 14.07 32.03
CA LYS A 146 11.97 15.49 32.02
C LYS A 146 13.00 15.83 33.10
N SER A 147 13.11 15.03 34.16
CA SER A 147 14.21 15.18 35.13
C SER A 147 15.55 14.67 34.60
N LEU A 148 15.55 13.75 33.64
CA LEU A 148 16.76 13.18 33.05
C LEU A 148 17.31 14.04 31.92
N THR A 149 16.42 14.61 31.10
CA THR A 149 16.81 15.50 30.00
C THR A 149 15.65 16.41 29.58
N ASN A 150 15.98 17.57 29.02
CA ASN A 150 15.01 18.48 28.42
C ASN A 150 15.10 18.40 26.89
N ILE A 151 13.97 18.23 26.23
CA ILE A 151 13.86 18.13 24.78
C ILE A 151 12.75 19.08 24.32
N ASP A 152 13.08 20.02 23.44
CA ASP A 152 12.21 21.12 23.01
C ASP A 152 11.99 21.17 21.48
N SER A 153 12.62 20.25 20.74
CA SER A 153 12.52 20.19 19.28
C SER A 153 12.49 18.75 18.77
N PHE A 154 11.88 18.55 17.60
CA PHE A 154 11.84 17.23 16.95
C PHE A 154 13.23 16.73 16.55
N ALA A 155 14.17 17.61 16.20
CA ALA A 155 15.55 17.24 15.90
C ALA A 155 16.30 16.72 17.15
N ALA A 156 16.15 17.40 18.29
CA ALA A 156 16.68 16.94 19.56
C ALA A 156 16.04 15.61 19.99
N LEU A 157 14.73 15.47 19.80
CA LEU A 157 14.01 14.23 20.07
C LEU A 157 14.53 13.07 19.21
N ASN A 158 14.71 13.28 17.91
CA ASN A 158 15.26 12.26 17.01
C ASN A 158 16.64 11.80 17.46
N SER A 159 17.51 12.75 17.81
CA SER A 159 18.86 12.46 18.30
C SER A 159 18.83 11.66 19.60
N TYR A 160 17.93 12.03 20.52
CA TYR A 160 17.75 11.30 21.77
C TYR A 160 17.25 9.87 21.56
N VAL A 161 16.23 9.66 20.71
CA VAL A 161 15.68 8.33 20.41
C VAL A 161 16.75 7.42 19.79
N ASN A 162 17.52 7.94 18.83
CA ASN A 162 18.62 7.21 18.22
C ASN A 162 19.64 6.74 19.26
N ASN A 163 20.05 7.62 20.17
CA ASN A 163 21.00 7.27 21.24
C ASN A 163 20.40 6.28 22.25
N TYR A 164 19.13 6.47 22.62
CA TYR A 164 18.43 5.62 23.57
C TYR A 164 18.31 4.18 23.04
N LEU A 165 17.86 4.01 21.79
CA LEU A 165 17.66 2.70 21.18
C LEU A 165 18.97 2.00 20.77
N ALA A 166 20.06 2.76 20.62
CA ALA A 166 21.39 2.21 20.36
C ALA A 166 22.08 1.64 21.62
N HIS A 167 21.50 1.79 22.82
CA HIS A 167 22.15 1.37 24.06
C HIS A 167 22.30 -0.16 24.15
N PRO A 168 23.52 -0.72 24.18
CA PRO A 168 23.73 -2.17 24.05
C PRO A 168 23.12 -3.00 25.18
N THR A 169 23.09 -2.49 26.41
CA THR A 169 22.59 -3.25 27.55
C THR A 169 21.06 -3.33 27.63
N SER A 170 20.35 -2.49 26.88
CA SER A 170 18.88 -2.38 26.92
C SER A 170 18.19 -3.14 25.79
N GLN A 171 18.95 -3.81 24.91
CA GLN A 171 18.39 -4.47 23.71
C GLN A 171 17.40 -5.58 24.06
N THR A 172 17.63 -6.32 25.15
CA THR A 172 16.69 -7.34 25.63
C THR A 172 15.39 -6.71 26.13
N ASP A 173 15.45 -5.56 26.79
CA ASP A 173 14.27 -4.84 27.27
C ASP A 173 13.46 -4.28 26.09
N PHE A 174 14.13 -3.76 25.06
CA PHE A 174 13.48 -3.33 23.82
C PHE A 174 12.82 -4.49 23.06
N LEU A 175 13.42 -5.68 23.09
CA LEU A 175 12.81 -6.88 22.53
C LEU A 175 11.55 -7.28 23.30
N LEU A 176 11.60 -7.22 24.64
CA LEU A 176 10.43 -7.44 25.50
C LEU A 176 9.34 -6.41 25.20
N GLU A 177 9.70 -5.12 25.06
CA GLU A 177 8.76 -4.04 24.72
C GLU A 177 8.06 -4.29 23.38
N LEU A 178 8.78 -4.80 22.37
CA LEU A 178 8.18 -5.21 21.10
C LEU A 178 7.20 -6.36 21.27
N ILE A 179 7.58 -7.40 22.01
CA ILE A 179 6.75 -8.60 22.23
C ILE A 179 5.48 -8.24 23.00
N GLU A 180 5.61 -7.53 24.11
CA GLU A 180 4.48 -7.13 24.95
C GLU A 180 3.63 -6.05 24.26
N GLY A 181 4.28 -5.04 23.68
CA GLY A 181 3.64 -3.90 23.05
C GLY A 181 2.79 -4.26 21.83
N TYR A 182 3.20 -5.28 21.08
CA TYR A 182 2.42 -5.82 19.96
C TYR A 182 1.64 -7.10 20.32
N LYS A 183 1.67 -7.52 21.59
CA LYS A 183 0.96 -8.71 22.10
C LYS A 183 1.28 -9.97 21.29
N ILE A 184 2.55 -10.17 20.98
CA ILE A 184 3.02 -11.33 20.22
C ILE A 184 2.71 -12.61 21.03
N PRO A 185 2.04 -13.62 20.43
CA PRO A 185 1.70 -14.87 21.14
C PRO A 185 2.93 -15.55 21.75
N GLN A 186 2.77 -16.10 22.96
CA GLN A 186 3.87 -16.71 23.73
C GLN A 186 4.67 -17.74 22.93
N MET A 187 4.00 -18.61 22.16
CA MET A 187 4.67 -19.63 21.33
C MET A 187 5.59 -19.00 20.27
N ILE A 188 5.22 -17.85 19.72
CA ILE A 188 6.04 -17.10 18.75
C ILE A 188 7.16 -16.37 19.50
N ALA A 189 6.85 -15.74 20.63
CA ALA A 189 7.83 -15.05 21.47
C ALA A 189 8.97 -15.99 21.90
N SER A 190 8.68 -17.24 22.30
CA SER A 190 9.70 -18.23 22.63
C SER A 190 10.66 -18.52 21.47
N LYS A 191 10.16 -18.59 20.23
CA LYS A 191 11.00 -18.78 19.04
C LYS A 191 11.88 -17.57 18.76
N ILE A 192 11.33 -16.36 18.95
CA ILE A 192 12.06 -15.10 18.78
C ILE A 192 13.21 -15.03 19.80
N PHE A 193 12.95 -15.28 21.08
CA PHE A 193 13.99 -15.29 22.12
C PHE A 193 15.05 -16.35 21.85
N LEU A 194 14.66 -17.57 21.46
CA LEU A 194 15.62 -18.61 21.11
C LEU A 194 16.56 -18.18 19.97
N ARG A 195 16.02 -17.52 18.93
CA ARG A 195 16.83 -16.96 17.83
C ARG A 195 17.75 -15.85 18.33
N TYR A 196 17.23 -14.94 19.14
CA TYR A 196 17.96 -13.80 19.68
C TYR A 196 19.14 -14.21 20.56
N GLU A 197 18.91 -15.16 21.47
CA GLU A 197 19.94 -15.76 22.33
C GLU A 197 21.01 -16.48 21.49
N ARG A 198 20.60 -17.28 20.50
CA ARG A 198 21.54 -17.97 19.57
C ARG A 198 22.38 -17.02 18.74
N ALA A 199 21.86 -15.83 18.44
CA ALA A 199 22.59 -14.79 17.74
C ALA A 199 23.52 -13.97 18.67
N ASN A 200 23.68 -14.36 19.94
CA ASN A 200 24.40 -13.64 20.99
C ASN A 200 23.86 -12.22 21.24
N LYS A 201 22.53 -12.06 21.25
CA LYS A 201 21.84 -10.81 21.64
C LYS A 201 22.35 -9.56 20.89
N PRO A 202 22.31 -9.55 19.55
CA PRO A 202 22.82 -8.43 18.77
C PRO A 202 21.91 -7.20 18.91
N LEU A 203 22.37 -6.04 18.42
CA LEU A 203 21.51 -4.85 18.34
C LEU A 203 20.26 -5.13 17.49
N LEU A 204 19.09 -4.65 17.93
CA LEU A 204 17.82 -4.92 17.28
C LEU A 204 17.74 -4.42 15.83
N ASN A 205 18.41 -3.31 15.53
CA ASN A 205 18.51 -2.76 14.17
C ASN A 205 19.17 -3.72 13.18
N THR A 206 20.07 -4.59 13.64
CA THR A 206 20.70 -5.65 12.82
C THR A 206 19.93 -6.97 12.91
N PHE A 207 19.36 -7.27 14.08
CA PHE A 207 18.64 -8.52 14.34
C PHE A 207 17.32 -8.62 13.56
N ALA A 208 16.56 -7.52 13.54
CA ALA A 208 15.22 -7.41 13.01
C ALA A 208 14.96 -5.95 12.54
N PRO A 209 15.50 -5.54 11.37
CA PRO A 209 15.52 -4.14 10.94
C PRO A 209 14.15 -3.47 10.85
N TYR A 210 13.13 -4.18 10.36
CA TYR A 210 11.78 -3.63 10.25
C TYR A 210 11.10 -3.51 11.62
N ALA A 211 11.27 -4.51 12.50
CA ALA A 211 10.75 -4.42 13.86
C ALA A 211 11.41 -3.25 14.64
N TYR A 212 12.71 -3.04 14.45
CA TYR A 212 13.42 -1.88 14.99
C TYR A 212 12.89 -0.55 14.42
N TYR A 213 12.62 -0.49 13.11
CA TYR A 213 12.01 0.69 12.49
C TYR A 213 10.66 1.06 13.14
N CYS A 214 9.78 0.07 13.34
CA CYS A 214 8.51 0.26 14.04
C CYS A 214 8.70 0.69 15.51
N LEU A 215 9.66 0.08 16.22
CA LEU A 215 10.01 0.47 17.59
C LEU A 215 10.46 1.94 17.63
N HIS A 216 11.35 2.35 16.75
CA HIS A 216 11.86 3.72 16.70
C HIS A 216 10.75 4.74 16.50
N ILE A 217 9.84 4.51 15.55
CA ILE A 217 8.66 5.36 15.32
C ILE A 217 7.80 5.45 16.58
N LYS A 218 7.53 4.31 17.23
CA LYS A 218 6.71 4.25 18.44
C LYS A 218 7.38 4.99 19.61
N THR A 219 8.66 4.77 19.85
CA THR A 219 9.43 5.43 20.91
C THR A 219 9.50 6.94 20.68
N PHE A 220 9.75 7.37 19.43
CA PHE A 220 9.70 8.78 19.05
C PHE A 220 8.33 9.40 19.34
N PHE A 221 7.26 8.70 18.98
CA PHE A 221 5.90 9.16 19.25
C PHE A 221 5.61 9.31 20.75
N VAL A 222 5.90 8.27 21.54
CA VAL A 222 5.67 8.25 22.99
C VAL A 222 6.46 9.35 23.71
N LEU A 223 7.75 9.50 23.38
CA LEU A 223 8.57 10.56 23.94
C LEU A 223 8.12 11.95 23.44
N GLY A 224 7.69 12.07 22.19
CA GLY A 224 7.07 13.30 21.67
C GLY A 224 5.83 13.72 22.44
N LEU A 225 4.99 12.77 22.88
CA LEU A 225 3.86 13.04 23.79
C LEU A 225 4.36 13.52 25.17
N ILE A 226 5.36 12.84 25.74
CA ILE A 226 5.93 13.17 27.05
C ILE A 226 6.52 14.59 27.07
N TYR A 227 7.26 14.95 26.03
CA TYR A 227 7.87 16.28 25.88
C TYR A 227 6.93 17.34 25.33
N ASN A 228 5.64 17.03 25.14
CA ASN A 228 4.62 17.92 24.58
C ASN A 228 4.93 18.43 23.17
N LEU A 229 5.78 17.73 22.41
CA LEU A 229 6.04 18.01 21.00
C LEU A 229 4.92 17.47 20.10
N ILE A 230 4.27 16.39 20.53
CA ILE A 230 3.13 15.76 19.84
C ILE A 230 1.89 15.89 20.73
N SER A 231 0.74 16.18 20.11
CA SER A 231 -0.53 16.29 20.84
C SER A 231 -1.07 14.92 21.26
N THR A 232 -1.83 14.88 22.35
CA THR A 232 -2.49 13.67 22.86
C THR A 232 -3.81 13.35 22.15
N ARG A 233 -3.98 13.80 20.90
CA ARG A 233 -5.19 13.54 20.12
C ARG A 233 -5.26 12.05 19.77
N GLY A 234 -6.33 11.37 20.18
CA GLY A 234 -6.47 9.91 19.99
C GLY A 234 -6.30 9.42 18.55
N THR A 235 -6.63 10.23 17.53
CA THR A 235 -6.44 9.86 16.12
C THR A 235 -4.97 9.73 15.72
N ASN A 236 -4.06 10.39 16.42
CA ASN A 236 -2.64 10.38 16.08
C ASN A 236 -2.04 8.97 16.13
N ILE A 237 -2.64 8.02 16.87
CA ILE A 237 -2.19 6.62 16.87
C ILE A 237 -2.51 5.91 15.56
N ILE A 238 -3.64 6.23 14.94
CA ILE A 238 -4.02 5.71 13.62
C ILE A 238 -3.12 6.36 12.56
N ASP A 239 -2.87 7.67 12.69
CA ASP A 239 -1.93 8.38 11.81
C ASP A 239 -0.50 7.80 11.93
N LEU A 240 -0.04 7.43 13.13
CA LEU A 240 1.24 6.76 13.35
C LEU A 240 1.37 5.46 12.54
N GLU A 241 0.30 4.67 12.43
CA GLU A 241 0.35 3.38 11.71
C GLU A 241 0.67 3.56 10.22
N TYR A 242 0.27 4.67 9.58
CA TYR A 242 0.66 4.95 8.20
C TYR A 242 2.18 5.05 8.02
N LEU A 243 2.91 5.50 9.05
CA LEU A 243 4.38 5.57 9.01
C LEU A 243 5.04 4.19 9.04
N TYR A 244 4.36 3.15 9.55
CA TYR A 244 4.85 1.76 9.44
C TYR A 244 4.85 1.25 8.00
N TYR A 245 4.12 1.90 7.10
CA TYR A 245 4.04 1.56 5.67
C TYR A 245 4.84 2.52 4.78
N LEU A 246 5.42 3.59 5.34
CA LEU A 246 6.32 4.50 4.62
C LEU A 246 7.44 3.74 3.88
N PRO A 247 8.07 2.67 4.43
CA PRO A 247 9.11 1.95 3.71
C PRO A 247 8.65 1.27 2.41
N PHE A 248 7.34 1.08 2.22
CA PHE A 248 6.75 0.31 1.12
C PHE A 248 6.18 1.18 -0.01
N CYS A 249 6.57 2.45 -0.08
CA CYS A 249 6.26 3.33 -1.21
C CYS A 249 7.49 4.09 -1.72
N MET A 250 7.41 4.61 -2.94
CA MET A 250 8.42 5.54 -3.49
C MET A 250 8.03 7.00 -3.27
N ALA A 251 6.73 7.29 -3.25
CA ALA A 251 6.18 8.59 -2.91
C ALA A 251 5.16 8.46 -1.78
N PHE A 252 5.25 9.33 -0.78
CA PHE A 252 4.30 9.43 0.33
C PHE A 252 3.61 10.78 0.27
N SER A 253 2.28 10.77 0.23
CA SER A 253 1.50 12.00 0.14
C SER A 253 0.57 12.15 1.33
N SER A 254 0.61 13.31 2.00
CA SER A 254 -0.31 13.59 3.11
C SER A 254 -0.60 15.08 3.29
N SER A 255 -1.82 15.38 3.73
CA SER A 255 -2.23 16.71 4.18
C SER A 255 -2.23 16.85 5.70
N ASP A 256 -1.87 15.79 6.43
CA ASP A 256 -1.85 15.82 7.89
C ASP A 256 -0.56 16.46 8.42
N LYS A 257 -0.69 17.36 9.39
CA LYS A 257 0.44 18.06 10.01
C LYS A 257 1.37 17.09 10.75
N PHE A 258 0.82 16.04 11.35
CA PHE A 258 1.58 14.98 12.01
C PHE A 258 2.55 14.32 11.01
N HIS A 259 2.07 13.92 9.84
CA HIS A 259 2.91 13.35 8.80
C HIS A 259 3.93 14.35 8.24
N GLN A 260 3.54 15.60 7.99
CA GLN A 260 4.46 16.63 7.51
C GLN A 260 5.64 16.87 8.44
N ILE A 261 5.42 16.69 9.75
CA ILE A 261 6.46 16.84 10.78
C ILE A 261 7.32 15.58 10.89
N LEU A 262 6.72 14.38 10.94
CA LEU A 262 7.44 13.14 11.23
C LEU A 262 8.13 12.53 10.01
N VAL A 263 7.51 12.57 8.82
CA VAL A 263 8.06 11.93 7.62
C VAL A 263 9.50 12.36 7.30
N PRO A 264 9.91 13.64 7.43
CA PRO A 264 11.31 14.05 7.20
C PRO A 264 12.37 13.29 8.02
N TYR A 265 12.00 12.68 9.15
CA TYR A 265 12.93 11.90 9.98
C TYR A 265 13.01 10.42 9.60
N TYR A 266 12.09 9.92 8.77
CA TYR A 266 11.97 8.50 8.41
C TYR A 266 11.98 8.24 6.90
N ILE A 267 11.90 9.29 6.09
CA ILE A 267 11.95 9.20 4.64
C ILE A 267 13.36 8.79 4.20
N ARG A 268 13.45 7.87 3.24
CA ARG A 268 14.72 7.48 2.61
C ARG A 268 15.08 8.46 1.49
N ASP A 269 16.35 8.48 1.11
CA ASP A 269 16.88 9.36 0.05
C ASP A 269 16.24 9.11 -1.33
N ASP A 270 15.80 7.87 -1.58
CA ASP A 270 15.11 7.43 -2.80
C ASP A 270 13.59 7.68 -2.78
N GLN A 271 13.06 8.26 -1.70
CA GLN A 271 11.63 8.53 -1.54
C GLN A 271 11.31 10.02 -1.66
N ARG A 272 10.04 10.33 -1.96
CA ARG A 272 9.55 11.71 -2.00
C ARG A 272 8.32 11.91 -1.13
N PHE A 273 8.36 12.95 -0.30
CA PHE A 273 7.18 13.45 0.40
C PHE A 273 6.48 14.51 -0.46
N VAL A 274 5.16 14.42 -0.56
CA VAL A 274 4.33 15.33 -1.34
C VAL A 274 3.19 15.86 -0.48
N PRO A 275 3.02 17.18 -0.34
CA PRO A 275 1.83 17.70 0.33
C PRO A 275 0.56 17.26 -0.43
N GLY A 276 -0.40 16.68 0.30
CA GLY A 276 -1.59 16.09 -0.33
C GLY A 276 -2.46 17.10 -1.08
N MET A 277 -2.43 18.37 -0.66
CA MET A 277 -3.10 19.46 -1.35
C MET A 277 -2.50 19.73 -2.73
N ASP A 278 -1.17 19.70 -2.84
CA ASP A 278 -0.46 19.97 -4.09
C ASP A 278 -0.68 18.83 -5.09
N LEU A 279 -0.59 17.58 -4.63
CA LEU A 279 -0.90 16.42 -5.47
C LEU A 279 -2.35 16.46 -5.96
N LYS A 280 -3.30 16.78 -5.08
CA LYS A 280 -4.72 16.86 -5.46
C LYS A 280 -4.98 17.98 -6.47
N ALA A 281 -4.36 19.14 -6.29
CA ALA A 281 -4.48 20.26 -7.23
C ALA A 281 -3.94 19.88 -8.62
N ASP A 282 -2.76 19.27 -8.68
CA ASP A 282 -2.14 18.86 -9.94
C ASP A 282 -2.95 17.76 -10.65
N LEU A 283 -3.43 16.75 -9.91
CA LEU A 283 -4.32 15.72 -10.48
C LEU A 283 -5.64 16.29 -11.01
N THR A 284 -6.16 17.34 -10.38
CA THR A 284 -7.36 18.04 -10.85
C THR A 284 -7.06 18.79 -12.14
N HIS A 285 -5.91 19.47 -12.21
CA HIS A 285 -5.45 20.17 -13.40
C HIS A 285 -5.25 19.20 -14.59
N LEU A 286 -4.59 18.06 -14.37
CA LEU A 286 -4.41 17.02 -15.39
C LEU A 286 -5.74 16.47 -15.92
N ALA A 287 -6.73 16.32 -15.04
CA ALA A 287 -8.08 15.90 -15.46
C ALA A 287 -8.79 16.95 -16.31
N GLN A 288 -8.61 18.24 -16.00
CA GLN A 288 -9.17 19.34 -16.79
C GLN A 288 -8.49 19.45 -18.16
N GLU A 289 -7.15 19.37 -18.22
CA GLU A 289 -6.40 19.38 -19.48
C GLU A 289 -6.83 18.23 -20.40
N TRP A 290 -7.06 17.05 -19.83
CA TRP A 290 -7.54 15.89 -20.57
C TRP A 290 -8.93 16.11 -21.18
N ASP A 291 -9.87 16.61 -20.38
CA ASP A 291 -11.25 16.86 -20.83
C ASP A 291 -11.29 17.86 -21.99
N VAL A 292 -10.49 18.92 -21.91
CA VAL A 292 -10.46 20.00 -22.90
C VAL A 292 -9.77 19.56 -24.20
N ASN A 293 -8.61 18.92 -24.09
CA ASN A 293 -7.72 18.77 -25.24
C ASN A 293 -7.70 17.36 -25.85
N PHE A 294 -8.09 16.32 -25.10
CA PHE A 294 -7.72 14.94 -25.49
C PHE A 294 -8.84 13.90 -25.40
N HIS A 295 -10.01 14.24 -24.86
CA HIS A 295 -11.16 13.32 -24.87
C HIS A 295 -11.53 12.81 -26.28
N LYS A 296 -11.17 13.55 -27.34
CA LYS A 296 -11.46 13.18 -28.74
C LYS A 296 -10.36 12.38 -29.45
N ASP A 297 -9.12 12.38 -28.95
CA ASP A 297 -8.00 11.66 -29.59
C ASP A 297 -7.05 11.00 -28.56
N MET A 298 -7.54 9.89 -28.00
CA MET A 298 -6.79 9.05 -27.06
C MET A 298 -5.51 8.49 -27.69
N LYS A 299 -5.51 8.23 -29.01
CA LYS A 299 -4.34 7.72 -29.72
C LYS A 299 -3.24 8.79 -29.78
N ALA A 300 -3.59 10.06 -30.00
CA ALA A 300 -2.62 11.15 -29.94
C ALA A 300 -2.02 11.33 -28.54
N TRP A 301 -2.82 11.21 -27.48
CA TRP A 301 -2.29 11.26 -26.11
C TRP A 301 -1.30 10.13 -25.84
N ASP A 302 -1.70 8.88 -26.10
CA ASP A 302 -0.86 7.72 -25.85
C ASP A 302 0.38 7.70 -26.75
N ALA A 303 0.28 8.21 -27.99
CA ALA A 303 1.42 8.40 -28.86
C ALA A 303 2.40 9.44 -28.32
N LYS A 304 1.90 10.52 -27.71
CA LYS A 304 2.72 11.64 -27.23
C LYS A 304 3.34 11.38 -25.85
N TYR A 305 2.60 10.76 -24.93
CA TYR A 305 3.04 10.63 -23.54
C TYR A 305 3.15 9.16 -23.08
N GLY A 306 2.57 8.21 -23.83
CA GLY A 306 2.52 6.81 -23.42
C GLY A 306 1.76 6.64 -22.10
N SER A 307 2.31 5.83 -21.20
CA SER A 307 1.77 5.61 -19.86
C SER A 307 2.17 6.70 -18.84
N GLY A 308 3.05 7.63 -19.22
CA GLY A 308 3.56 8.68 -18.33
C GLY A 308 2.70 9.96 -18.34
N PRO A 309 2.90 10.86 -17.37
CA PRO A 309 2.22 12.15 -17.34
C PRO A 309 2.72 13.09 -18.46
N PRO A 310 1.93 14.12 -18.83
CA PRO A 310 2.37 15.19 -19.73
C PRO A 310 3.62 15.90 -19.20
N GLU A 311 4.47 16.35 -20.12
CA GLU A 311 5.61 17.17 -19.76
C GLU A 311 5.16 18.55 -19.28
N ASN A 312 5.29 18.79 -17.98
CA ASN A 312 5.02 20.09 -17.39
C ASN A 312 5.93 20.28 -16.17
N ALA A 313 6.86 21.24 -16.25
CA ALA A 313 7.79 21.54 -15.17
C ALA A 313 7.11 22.08 -13.90
N ASN A 314 5.85 22.49 -13.97
CA ASN A 314 5.05 22.90 -12.81
C ASN A 314 4.18 21.76 -12.25
N SER A 315 4.06 20.64 -12.96
CA SER A 315 3.29 19.48 -12.49
C SER A 315 4.07 18.71 -11.43
N VAL A 316 3.43 18.47 -10.29
CA VAL A 316 3.93 17.63 -9.21
C VAL A 316 4.13 16.20 -9.71
N VAL A 317 3.15 15.65 -10.43
CA VAL A 317 3.20 14.28 -10.98
C VAL A 317 4.35 14.15 -11.99
N CYS A 318 4.54 15.13 -12.88
CA CYS A 318 5.65 15.10 -13.84
C CYS A 318 7.02 15.15 -13.15
N LYS A 319 7.18 15.97 -12.10
CA LYS A 319 8.42 16.03 -11.31
C LYS A 319 8.72 14.70 -10.64
N LEU A 320 7.74 14.10 -9.96
CA LEU A 320 7.88 12.80 -9.31
C LEU A 320 8.33 11.72 -10.30
N TRP A 321 7.73 11.69 -11.49
CA TRP A 321 8.11 10.73 -12.53
C TRP A 321 9.56 10.93 -13.01
N ARG A 322 10.00 12.17 -13.22
CA ARG A 322 11.40 12.45 -13.61
C ARG A 322 12.39 12.08 -12.52
N GLU A 323 12.05 12.32 -11.26
CA GLU A 323 12.94 12.05 -10.12
C GLU A 323 13.01 10.56 -9.78
N LEU A 324 11.87 9.86 -9.73
CA LEU A 324 11.79 8.45 -9.34
C LEU A 324 12.09 7.50 -10.50
N PHE A 325 11.90 7.95 -11.75
CA PHE A 325 12.19 7.18 -12.96
C PHE A 325 13.06 7.99 -13.93
N PRO A 326 14.35 8.20 -13.64
CA PRO A 326 15.23 9.06 -14.45
C PRO A 326 15.44 8.56 -15.89
N LYS A 327 15.12 7.30 -16.18
CA LYS A 327 15.16 6.71 -17.54
C LYS A 327 13.83 6.84 -18.29
N TRP A 328 12.79 7.36 -17.66
CA TRP A 328 11.51 7.60 -18.31
C TRP A 328 11.64 8.70 -19.37
N ILE A 329 11.13 8.42 -20.56
CA ILE A 329 11.08 9.36 -21.68
C ILE A 329 9.61 9.42 -22.13
N PRO A 330 8.97 10.59 -22.14
CA PRO A 330 7.58 10.74 -22.59
C PRO A 330 7.39 10.24 -24.02
N GLY A 331 6.30 9.49 -24.25
CA GLY A 331 5.97 8.94 -25.57
C GLY A 331 6.86 7.77 -26.04
N LYS A 332 7.98 7.51 -25.35
CA LYS A 332 8.77 6.30 -25.59
C LYS A 332 7.97 5.12 -25.06
N LYS A 333 7.37 4.36 -25.98
CA LYS A 333 6.72 3.12 -25.60
C LYS A 333 7.76 2.14 -25.05
N SER A 334 7.40 1.35 -24.04
CA SER A 334 8.31 0.37 -23.43
C SER A 334 8.87 -0.59 -24.47
N ASP A 335 10.06 -1.14 -24.27
CA ASP A 335 10.66 -2.11 -25.21
C ASP A 335 9.73 -3.31 -25.48
N PHE A 336 8.82 -3.62 -24.55
CA PHE A 336 7.75 -4.61 -24.70
C PHE A 336 6.75 -4.29 -25.81
N SER A 337 6.43 -3.02 -26.04
CA SER A 337 5.47 -2.56 -27.04
C SER A 337 6.02 -2.53 -28.47
N GLN A 338 7.36 -2.67 -28.62
CA GLN A 338 8.06 -2.80 -29.89
C GLN A 338 8.47 -4.27 -30.14
N SER A 339 7.67 -5.21 -29.64
CA SER A 339 7.95 -6.63 -29.82
C SER A 339 7.59 -7.07 -31.24
N GLU A 340 8.55 -7.69 -31.93
CA GLU A 340 8.32 -8.40 -33.19
C GLU A 340 7.19 -9.44 -33.01
N PRO A 341 6.38 -9.74 -34.04
CA PRO A 341 5.26 -10.68 -33.93
C PRO A 341 5.62 -12.03 -33.27
N GLY A 342 6.83 -12.54 -33.51
CA GLY A 342 7.34 -13.77 -32.88
C GLY A 342 7.58 -13.66 -31.37
N LYS A 343 7.95 -12.47 -30.87
CA LYS A 343 8.11 -12.22 -29.42
C LYS A 343 6.77 -12.14 -28.71
N VAL A 344 5.76 -11.52 -29.32
CA VAL A 344 4.39 -11.44 -28.75
C VAL A 344 3.80 -12.84 -28.60
N LYS A 345 3.92 -13.69 -29.62
CA LYS A 345 3.44 -15.07 -29.56
C LYS A 345 4.08 -15.85 -28.40
N LYS A 346 5.40 -15.75 -28.25
CA LYS A 346 6.14 -16.41 -27.16
C LYS A 346 5.71 -15.92 -25.78
N LEU A 347 5.45 -14.62 -25.63
CA LEU A 347 4.95 -14.05 -24.38
C LEU A 347 3.55 -14.58 -24.04
N ASN A 348 2.64 -14.65 -25.03
CA ASN A 348 1.32 -15.22 -24.82
C ASN A 348 1.40 -16.71 -24.43
N GLU A 349 2.26 -17.49 -25.08
CA GLU A 349 2.49 -18.90 -24.71
C GLU A 349 3.03 -19.03 -23.27
N GLN A 350 3.91 -18.12 -22.84
CA GLN A 350 4.38 -18.07 -21.45
C GLN A 350 3.27 -17.66 -20.47
N MET A 351 2.40 -16.72 -20.84
CA MET A 351 1.25 -16.33 -20.02
C MET A 351 0.29 -17.51 -19.84
N ASP A 352 -0.04 -18.23 -20.92
CA ASP A 352 -0.89 -19.42 -20.87
C ASP A 352 -0.28 -20.53 -19.98
N GLU A 353 1.04 -20.72 -20.05
CA GLU A 353 1.78 -21.64 -19.18
C GLU A 353 1.62 -21.25 -17.70
N PHE A 354 1.81 -19.97 -17.37
CA PHE A 354 1.70 -19.47 -15.99
C PHE A 354 0.27 -19.54 -15.48
N ASP A 355 -0.72 -19.23 -16.32
CA ASP A 355 -2.13 -19.31 -15.98
C ASP A 355 -2.55 -20.75 -15.67
N LYS A 356 -2.11 -21.73 -16.48
CA LYS A 356 -2.32 -23.16 -16.19
C LYS A 356 -1.68 -23.57 -14.87
N ALA A 357 -0.47 -23.09 -14.58
CA ALA A 357 0.21 -23.39 -13.33
C ALA A 357 -0.56 -22.88 -12.10
N THR A 358 -1.42 -21.87 -12.23
CA THR A 358 -2.25 -21.41 -11.11
C THR A 358 -3.24 -22.46 -10.59
N ALA A 359 -3.56 -23.49 -11.39
CA ALA A 359 -4.43 -24.60 -11.01
C ALA A 359 -3.65 -25.83 -10.47
N SER A 360 -2.32 -25.79 -10.44
CA SER A 360 -1.48 -26.86 -9.90
C SER A 360 -1.47 -26.88 -8.36
N GLN A 361 -1.03 -27.99 -7.74
CA GLN A 361 -0.97 -28.14 -6.28
C GLN A 361 0.08 -27.22 -5.63
N ASP A 362 -0.11 -26.93 -4.33
CA ASP A 362 0.87 -26.15 -3.55
C ASP A 362 2.18 -26.94 -3.44
N THR A 363 3.30 -26.24 -3.53
CA THR A 363 4.63 -26.82 -3.41
C THR A 363 5.42 -26.11 -2.30
N ASP A 364 6.39 -26.78 -1.69
CA ASP A 364 7.10 -26.28 -0.50
C ASP A 364 8.55 -25.86 -0.83
N PHE A 365 8.71 -24.86 -1.73
CA PHE A 365 10.04 -24.38 -2.14
C PHE A 365 10.39 -22.97 -1.63
N LEU A 366 9.52 -22.30 -0.86
CA LEU A 366 9.78 -20.92 -0.38
C LEU A 366 10.86 -20.80 0.70
N SER A 367 11.57 -21.89 1.03
CA SER A 367 12.71 -21.82 1.95
C SER A 367 13.96 -21.20 1.32
N ASP A 368 14.00 -21.05 -0.01
CA ASP A 368 15.11 -20.42 -0.74
C ASP A 368 14.57 -19.41 -1.77
N ASP A 369 14.65 -18.11 -1.43
CA ASP A 369 14.20 -16.95 -2.24
C ASP A 369 14.91 -16.81 -3.60
N SER A 370 15.81 -17.74 -3.95
CA SER A 370 16.60 -17.66 -5.17
C SER A 370 15.92 -18.42 -6.33
N ASN A 371 15.42 -17.64 -7.30
CA ASN A 371 14.83 -18.03 -8.59
C ASN A 371 13.29 -18.19 -8.60
N ILE A 372 12.57 -17.07 -8.47
CA ILE A 372 11.18 -16.97 -8.91
C ILE A 372 11.16 -16.50 -10.37
N ASP A 373 10.62 -17.34 -11.26
CA ASP A 373 10.52 -17.08 -12.69
C ASP A 373 9.28 -16.24 -13.04
N PHE A 374 8.21 -16.35 -12.26
CA PHE A 374 6.95 -15.64 -12.52
C PHE A 374 6.13 -15.36 -11.25
N ILE A 375 5.28 -14.33 -11.34
CA ILE A 375 4.29 -13.99 -10.33
C ILE A 375 2.95 -13.84 -11.03
N VAL A 376 1.92 -14.50 -10.49
CA VAL A 376 0.53 -14.27 -10.92
C VAL A 376 -0.24 -13.65 -9.77
N ARG A 377 -0.95 -12.55 -10.04
CA ARG A 377 -1.87 -11.94 -9.09
C ARG A 377 -3.28 -11.97 -9.68
N LYS A 378 -4.20 -12.62 -8.96
CA LYS A 378 -5.62 -12.63 -9.31
C LYS A 378 -6.34 -11.55 -8.52
N TYR A 379 -7.15 -10.74 -9.20
CA TYR A 379 -7.94 -9.68 -8.58
C TYR A 379 -9.19 -9.42 -9.42
N SER A 380 -10.27 -8.98 -8.76
CA SER A 380 -11.52 -8.62 -9.42
C SER A 380 -11.51 -7.15 -9.83
N VAL A 381 -12.10 -6.85 -10.99
CA VAL A 381 -12.29 -5.48 -11.50
C VAL A 381 -13.78 -5.26 -11.79
N SER A 382 -14.35 -4.20 -11.24
CA SER A 382 -15.73 -3.81 -11.54
C SER A 382 -15.85 -3.20 -12.93
N ILE A 383 -17.01 -3.35 -13.57
CA ILE A 383 -17.31 -2.70 -14.86
C ILE A 383 -17.21 -1.17 -14.80
N ASP A 384 -17.38 -0.60 -13.60
CA ASP A 384 -17.27 0.84 -13.34
C ASP A 384 -15.87 1.28 -12.87
N ASP A 385 -14.94 0.34 -12.66
CA ASP A 385 -13.54 0.66 -12.35
C ASP A 385 -12.83 1.25 -13.59
N PRO A 386 -11.77 2.05 -13.42
CA PRO A 386 -10.89 2.47 -14.49
C PRO A 386 -10.37 1.26 -15.26
N CYS A 387 -10.36 1.37 -16.57
CA CYS A 387 -9.86 0.31 -17.42
C CYS A 387 -8.35 0.09 -17.15
N PRO A 388 -7.91 -1.16 -16.93
CA PRO A 388 -6.49 -1.46 -16.65
C PRO A 388 -5.51 -0.97 -17.73
N CYS A 389 -5.98 -0.71 -18.94
CA CYS A 389 -5.15 -0.14 -20.01
C CYS A 389 -4.67 1.30 -19.76
N GLY A 390 -5.20 2.00 -18.74
CA GLY A 390 -4.81 3.38 -18.44
C GLY A 390 -5.44 4.44 -19.35
N SER A 391 -6.50 4.10 -20.08
CA SER A 391 -7.23 5.01 -20.99
C SER A 391 -7.89 6.20 -20.29
N GLY A 392 -8.01 6.18 -18.96
CA GLY A 392 -8.80 7.15 -18.19
C GLY A 392 -10.32 6.94 -18.32
N LYS A 393 -10.77 5.91 -19.05
CA LYS A 393 -12.18 5.50 -19.13
C LYS A 393 -12.48 4.37 -18.16
N LYS A 394 -13.77 4.17 -17.85
CA LYS A 394 -14.22 2.97 -17.13
C LYS A 394 -14.08 1.72 -18.01
N LEU A 395 -13.95 0.56 -17.39
CA LEU A 395 -13.81 -0.72 -18.08
C LEU A 395 -14.96 -0.96 -19.07
N LYS A 396 -16.20 -0.69 -18.66
CA LYS A 396 -17.41 -0.82 -19.49
C LYS A 396 -17.42 0.06 -20.76
N ASP A 397 -16.72 1.20 -20.71
CA ASP A 397 -16.68 2.20 -21.77
C ASP A 397 -15.36 2.11 -22.59
N CYS A 398 -14.60 1.01 -22.41
CA CYS A 398 -13.28 0.80 -23.01
C CYS A 398 -13.15 -0.66 -23.51
N HIS A 399 -12.26 -1.46 -22.92
CA HIS A 399 -11.99 -2.81 -23.42
C HIS A 399 -13.19 -3.76 -23.30
N LEU A 400 -14.09 -3.58 -22.31
CA LEU A 400 -15.26 -4.45 -22.21
C LEU A 400 -16.30 -4.18 -23.32
N SER A 401 -16.44 -2.93 -23.79
CA SER A 401 -17.29 -2.64 -24.94
C SER A 401 -16.71 -3.22 -26.23
N GLU A 402 -15.39 -3.13 -26.43
CA GLU A 402 -14.70 -3.69 -27.59
C GLU A 402 -14.83 -5.22 -27.65
N ILE A 403 -14.67 -5.90 -26.51
CA ILE A 403 -14.88 -7.35 -26.40
C ILE A 403 -16.32 -7.70 -26.77
N ARG A 404 -17.32 -7.03 -26.18
CA ARG A 404 -18.74 -7.28 -26.46
C ARG A 404 -19.11 -7.02 -27.93
N GLU A 405 -18.52 -6.02 -28.56
CA GLU A 405 -18.70 -5.74 -29.99
C GLU A 405 -18.06 -6.81 -30.88
N SER A 406 -16.88 -7.30 -30.51
CA SER A 406 -16.21 -8.38 -31.23
C SER A 406 -17.01 -9.69 -31.15
N GLU A 407 -17.56 -10.03 -29.98
CA GLU A 407 -18.42 -11.21 -29.78
C GLU A 407 -19.72 -11.12 -30.59
N LYS A 408 -20.34 -9.94 -30.67
CA LYS A 408 -21.52 -9.71 -31.51
C LYS A 408 -21.21 -9.88 -33.00
N LYS A 409 -20.06 -9.38 -33.47
CA LYS A 409 -19.61 -9.56 -34.86
C LYS A 409 -19.30 -11.03 -35.19
N THR A 410 -18.72 -11.77 -34.25
CA THR A 410 -18.44 -13.21 -34.44
C THR A 410 -19.72 -14.04 -34.43
N LYS A 411 -20.70 -13.72 -33.59
CA LYS A 411 -22.03 -14.36 -33.62
C LYS A 411 -22.79 -14.05 -34.91
N SER A 412 -22.79 -12.79 -35.35
CA SER A 412 -23.44 -12.39 -36.61
C SER A 412 -22.79 -13.01 -37.85
N LYS A 413 -21.46 -13.24 -37.86
CA LYS A 413 -20.79 -13.99 -38.94
C LYS A 413 -21.18 -15.46 -38.97
N LYS A 414 -21.24 -16.13 -37.81
CA LYS A 414 -21.70 -17.53 -37.72
C LYS A 414 -23.15 -17.70 -38.22
N GLU A 415 -24.02 -16.75 -37.92
CA GLU A 415 -25.42 -16.75 -38.41
C GLU A 415 -25.56 -16.45 -39.92
N ILE A 416 -24.53 -15.87 -40.54
CA ILE A 416 -24.47 -15.62 -42.00
C ILE A 416 -23.85 -16.82 -42.73
N ASP A 417 -22.88 -17.50 -42.13
CA ASP A 417 -22.24 -18.70 -42.68
C ASP A 417 -23.11 -19.97 -42.51
N GLU A 418 -24.14 -19.92 -41.65
CA GLU A 418 -25.16 -20.98 -41.46
C GLU A 418 -26.44 -20.76 -42.31
N LYS A 419 -26.45 -19.77 -43.21
CA LYS A 419 -27.51 -19.54 -44.22
C LYS A 419 -26.94 -19.70 -45.62
#